data_AF-A0A0C3QCG3-F1
#
_entry.id   AF-A0A0C3QCG3-F1
#
_cell.length_a   1.000
_cell.length_b   1.000
_cell.length_c   1.000
_cell.angle_alpha   90.00
_cell.angle_beta   90.00
_cell.angle_gamma   90.00
#
_symmetry.space_group_name_H-M   'P 1'
#
loop_
_entity.id
_entity.type
_entity.pdbx_description
1 polymer ?
#
loop_
_entity_poly.entity_id
_entity_poly.type
_entity_poly.pdbx_seq_one_letter_code
_entity_poly.pdbx_strand_id
1 'polypeptide(L)'
;TSGSREATTPSEEAQLQAPSPPATPPKKTVTEALELLNSLRPEIMSIIDDTGDIDVPLTGLKIMYDNPDEAYMLWTGPGTNNDGSSLWRISLLVFNKFKEAGFIMQTRHLMLRCNLVNSSLTKPRKAFSATEILRRVAEQPEIAGIQTTENQYVTPEDVASGADFGTYGVDQIHLREMRSWDEEKRFVSLGHISLK
;
A
#
# COMPACT_ATOMS: atom_id res chain seq x y z
N THR A 1 -61.50 35.66 62.07
CA THR A 1 -61.94 35.13 60.76
C THR A 1 -60.68 34.91 59.94
N SER A 2 -60.30 33.65 59.72
CA SER A 2 -60.56 32.92 58.46
C SER A 2 -59.92 33.62 57.26
N GLY A 3 -59.01 33.04 56.49
CA GLY A 3 -58.55 31.66 56.44
C GLY A 3 -57.42 31.50 55.43
N SER A 4 -56.77 30.35 55.51
CA SER A 4 -55.76 29.84 54.59
C SER A 4 -56.26 29.75 53.14
N ARG A 5 -55.37 29.96 52.17
CA ARG A 5 -55.51 29.42 50.82
C ARG A 5 -54.22 28.73 50.40
N GLU A 6 -54.36 27.43 50.22
CA GLU A 6 -53.42 26.52 49.58
C GLU A 6 -53.81 26.33 48.10
N ALA A 7 -52.77 26.04 47.31
CA ALA A 7 -52.73 25.25 46.08
C ALA A 7 -53.51 25.70 44.83
N THR A 8 -52.77 26.01 43.76
CA THR A 8 -53.07 25.49 42.40
C THR A 8 -51.77 25.37 41.56
N THR A 9 -51.30 24.12 41.41
CA THR A 9 -50.72 23.45 40.22
C THR A 9 -49.69 24.16 39.31
N PRO A 10 -48.47 23.60 39.12
CA PRO A 10 -47.63 23.89 37.97
C PRO A 10 -47.90 22.93 36.79
N SER A 11 -47.88 23.50 35.59
CA SER A 11 -48.12 22.88 34.29
C SER A 11 -47.19 21.73 33.94
N GLU A 12 -47.79 20.73 33.28
CA GLU A 12 -47.17 19.60 32.60
C GLU A 12 -46.50 20.07 31.30
N GLU A 13 -45.20 20.40 31.36
CA GLU A 13 -44.38 20.58 30.16
C GLU A 13 -43.92 19.20 29.65
N ALA A 14 -44.59 18.75 28.59
CA ALA A 14 -44.15 17.62 27.77
C ALA A 14 -42.78 17.92 27.15
N GLN A 15 -41.73 17.34 27.73
CA GLN A 15 -40.40 17.31 27.12
C GLN A 15 -40.43 16.38 25.89
N LEU A 16 -40.51 16.99 24.71
CA LEU A 16 -40.18 16.35 23.43
C LEU A 16 -38.70 15.93 23.46
N GLN A 17 -38.44 14.64 23.69
CA GLN A 17 -37.12 14.04 23.45
C GLN A 17 -36.80 14.14 21.96
N ALA A 18 -35.81 14.96 21.62
CA ALA A 18 -35.22 14.97 20.29
C ALA A 18 -34.60 13.58 19.98
N PRO A 19 -34.74 13.05 18.76
CA PRO A 19 -34.13 11.80 18.38
C PRO A 19 -32.61 11.90 18.53
N SER A 20 -32.01 10.91 19.20
CA SER A 20 -30.57 10.81 19.35
C SER A 20 -29.89 10.83 17.97
N PRO A 21 -28.75 11.52 17.81
CA PRO A 21 -28.03 11.53 16.55
C PRO A 21 -27.66 10.10 16.15
N PRO A 22 -27.69 9.76 14.84
CA PRO A 22 -27.33 8.44 14.37
C PRO A 22 -25.92 8.10 14.86
N ALA A 23 -25.78 6.90 15.45
CA ALA A 23 -24.49 6.40 15.93
C ALA A 23 -23.47 6.49 14.81
N THR A 24 -22.42 7.30 15.00
CA THR A 24 -21.28 7.37 14.09
C THR A 24 -20.75 5.95 13.90
N PRO A 25 -20.57 5.46 12.66
CA PRO A 25 -20.01 4.13 12.46
C PRO A 25 -18.66 4.04 13.21
N PRO A 26 -18.38 2.92 13.89
CA PRO A 26 -17.18 2.79 14.70
C PRO A 26 -15.95 3.06 13.83
N LYS A 27 -15.11 4.01 14.27
CA LYS A 27 -13.84 4.31 13.60
C LYS A 27 -12.97 3.06 13.71
N LYS A 28 -12.63 2.47 12.57
CA LYS A 28 -11.65 1.40 12.47
C LYS A 28 -10.33 1.85 13.10
N THR A 29 -9.76 1.00 13.94
CA THR A 29 -8.54 1.27 14.71
C THR A 29 -7.35 0.50 14.18
N VAL A 30 -6.14 0.95 14.53
CA VAL A 30 -4.89 0.24 14.22
C VAL A 30 -4.87 -1.14 14.90
N THR A 31 -5.37 -1.24 16.12
CA THR A 31 -5.46 -2.50 16.87
C THR A 31 -6.30 -3.53 16.13
N GLU A 32 -7.51 -3.16 15.69
CA GLU A 32 -8.38 -4.08 14.93
C GLU A 32 -7.73 -4.50 13.60
N ALA A 33 -6.98 -3.60 12.95
CA ALA A 33 -6.27 -3.92 11.71
C ALA A 33 -5.13 -4.94 11.95
N LEU A 34 -4.40 -4.79 13.06
CA LEU A 34 -3.36 -5.75 13.47
C LEU A 34 -3.95 -7.10 13.87
N GLU A 35 -5.07 -7.11 14.60
CA GLU A 35 -5.79 -8.33 14.95
C GLU A 35 -6.24 -9.07 13.69
N LEU A 36 -6.82 -8.35 12.71
CA LEU A 36 -7.16 -8.92 11.41
C LEU A 36 -5.92 -9.50 10.72
N LEU A 37 -4.83 -8.74 10.60
CA LEU A 37 -3.60 -9.24 9.97
C LEU A 37 -3.06 -10.51 10.66
N ASN A 38 -3.05 -10.54 12.00
CA ASN A 38 -2.65 -11.71 12.77
C ASN A 38 -3.56 -12.91 12.53
N SER A 39 -4.88 -12.69 12.45
CA SER A 39 -5.84 -13.77 12.17
C SER A 39 -5.64 -14.43 10.80
N LEU A 40 -5.07 -13.71 9.83
CA LEU A 40 -4.77 -14.25 8.49
C LEU A 40 -3.49 -15.10 8.46
N ARG A 41 -2.67 -15.05 9.52
CA ARG A 41 -1.36 -15.72 9.55
C ARG A 41 -1.43 -17.22 9.19
N PRO A 42 -2.38 -18.03 9.71
CA PRO A 42 -2.44 -19.46 9.36
C PRO A 42 -2.67 -19.69 7.86
N GLU A 43 -3.53 -18.90 7.23
CA GLU A 43 -3.84 -19.00 5.80
C GLU A 43 -2.69 -18.49 4.94
N ILE A 44 -1.99 -17.45 5.39
CA ILE A 44 -0.75 -16.96 4.76
C ILE A 44 0.34 -18.05 4.81
N MET A 45 0.55 -18.67 5.97
CA MET A 45 1.53 -19.76 6.11
C MET A 45 1.16 -20.97 5.24
N SER A 46 -0.13 -21.32 5.12
CA SER A 46 -0.56 -22.37 4.18
C SER A 46 -0.18 -22.05 2.73
N ILE A 47 -0.28 -20.78 2.31
CA ILE A 47 0.14 -20.39 0.95
C ILE A 47 1.64 -20.52 0.78
N ILE A 48 2.42 -20.16 1.81
CA ILE A 48 3.89 -20.29 1.82
C ILE A 48 4.25 -21.78 1.74
N ASP A 49 3.73 -22.62 2.64
CA ASP A 49 4.02 -24.06 2.67
C ASP A 49 3.69 -24.77 1.33
N ASP A 50 2.61 -24.36 0.65
CA ASP A 50 2.24 -24.89 -0.67
C ASP A 50 3.26 -24.56 -1.78
N THR A 51 3.99 -23.46 -1.64
CA THR A 51 4.79 -22.84 -2.71
C THR A 51 6.28 -22.79 -2.43
N GLY A 52 6.69 -22.95 -1.16
CA GLY A 52 8.04 -22.73 -0.67
C GLY A 52 8.23 -21.30 -0.13
N ASP A 53 9.40 -20.70 -0.38
CA ASP A 53 9.72 -19.34 0.05
C ASP A 53 9.04 -18.26 -0.80
N ILE A 54 8.87 -17.07 -0.23
CA ILE A 54 8.39 -15.87 -0.95
C ILE A 54 9.59 -15.08 -1.47
N ASP A 55 10.14 -15.54 -2.59
CA ASP A 55 11.19 -14.83 -3.32
C ASP A 55 10.59 -13.91 -4.38
N VAL A 56 10.97 -12.64 -4.32
CA VAL A 56 10.40 -11.58 -5.16
C VAL A 56 11.48 -11.01 -6.07
N PRO A 57 11.51 -11.40 -7.36
CA PRO A 57 12.39 -10.75 -8.33
C PRO A 57 11.91 -9.31 -8.55
N LEU A 58 12.82 -8.35 -8.69
CA LEU A 58 12.49 -6.97 -9.06
C LEU A 58 13.07 -6.70 -10.44
N THR A 59 12.28 -6.97 -11.47
CA THR A 59 12.73 -6.94 -12.87
C THR A 59 11.93 -5.99 -13.73
N GLY A 60 12.58 -5.44 -14.75
CA GLY A 60 12.04 -4.46 -15.68
C GLY A 60 11.77 -3.11 -15.02
N LEU A 61 11.66 -2.09 -15.87
CA LEU A 61 11.27 -0.74 -15.49
C LEU A 61 10.02 -0.34 -16.26
N LYS A 62 9.07 0.24 -15.53
CA LYS A 62 7.78 0.67 -16.05
C LYS A 62 7.45 2.07 -15.54
N ILE A 63 6.75 2.82 -16.37
CA ILE A 63 6.21 4.13 -16.02
C ILE A 63 4.71 4.05 -15.81
N MET A 64 4.16 5.02 -15.08
CA MET A 64 2.72 5.26 -15.05
C MET A 64 2.40 6.36 -16.07
N TYR A 65 1.44 6.07 -16.96
CA TYR A 65 0.99 6.89 -18.10
C TYR A 65 1.90 6.86 -19.34
N ASP A 66 1.29 7.09 -20.51
CA ASP A 66 1.88 6.77 -21.82
C ASP A 66 2.89 7.80 -22.35
N ASN A 67 3.03 8.96 -21.70
CA ASN A 67 4.06 9.94 -22.09
C ASN A 67 5.34 9.72 -21.26
N PRO A 68 6.39 9.08 -21.81
CA PRO A 68 7.63 8.83 -21.09
C PRO A 68 8.37 10.10 -20.72
N ASP A 69 8.18 11.21 -21.43
CA ASP A 69 8.84 12.48 -21.11
C ASP A 69 8.12 13.31 -20.04
N GLU A 70 6.91 12.90 -19.67
CA GLU A 70 6.10 13.55 -18.63
C GLU A 70 5.61 12.53 -17.58
N ALA A 71 6.51 11.63 -17.18
CA ALA A 71 6.22 10.63 -16.17
C ALA A 71 6.20 11.23 -14.76
N TYR A 72 5.45 10.58 -13.87
CA TYR A 72 5.40 10.91 -12.44
C TYR A 72 5.75 9.75 -11.53
N MET A 73 5.89 8.56 -12.11
CA MET A 73 6.18 7.34 -11.38
C MET A 73 6.99 6.40 -12.24
N LEU A 74 8.12 5.96 -11.70
CA LEU A 74 8.98 4.91 -12.24
C LEU A 74 8.98 3.78 -11.21
N TRP A 75 8.70 2.57 -11.65
CA TRP A 75 8.57 1.42 -10.78
C TRP A 75 9.13 0.17 -11.44
N THR A 76 9.62 -0.74 -10.60
CA THR A 76 9.93 -2.11 -10.96
C THR A 76 8.95 -3.03 -10.24
N GLY A 77 8.85 -4.29 -10.63
CA GLY A 77 7.91 -5.18 -9.99
C GLY A 77 8.23 -6.64 -10.21
N PRO A 78 7.38 -7.53 -9.70
CA PRO A 78 7.63 -8.95 -9.65
C PRO A 78 7.52 -9.67 -11.01
N GLY A 79 7.76 -9.00 -12.14
CA GLY A 79 7.57 -9.55 -13.49
C GLY A 79 6.09 -9.54 -13.95
N THR A 80 5.82 -9.98 -15.18
CA THR A 80 4.49 -9.90 -15.82
C THR A 80 3.57 -11.10 -15.60
N ASN A 81 4.04 -12.20 -15.02
CA ASN A 81 3.30 -13.48 -14.94
C ASN A 81 3.06 -13.97 -13.51
N ASN A 82 2.85 -13.05 -12.57
CA ASN A 82 2.86 -13.38 -11.14
C ASN A 82 1.50 -13.65 -10.50
N ASP A 83 0.42 -13.72 -11.27
CA ASP A 83 -0.95 -13.94 -10.75
C ASP A 83 -1.13 -15.30 -10.03
N GLY A 84 -0.13 -16.19 -10.08
CA GLY A 84 -0.06 -17.44 -9.32
C GLY A 84 1.01 -17.50 -8.23
N SER A 85 1.87 -16.49 -8.09
CA SER A 85 2.95 -16.52 -7.10
C SER A 85 2.42 -16.39 -5.67
N SER A 86 3.20 -16.87 -4.70
CA SER A 86 2.89 -16.76 -3.27
C SER A 86 2.68 -15.31 -2.86
N LEU A 87 3.53 -14.39 -3.35
CA LEU A 87 3.39 -12.96 -3.12
C LEU A 87 2.03 -12.43 -3.59
N TRP A 88 1.59 -12.80 -4.80
CA TRP A 88 0.30 -12.38 -5.32
C TRP A 88 -0.87 -12.96 -4.53
N ARG A 89 -0.85 -14.27 -4.26
CA ARG A 89 -1.89 -14.96 -3.48
C ARG A 89 -2.03 -14.35 -2.09
N ILE A 90 -0.93 -14.11 -1.39
CA ILE A 90 -0.90 -13.48 -0.06
C ILE A 90 -1.39 -12.03 -0.14
N SER A 91 -0.89 -11.25 -1.10
CA SER A 91 -1.30 -9.85 -1.27
C SER A 91 -2.78 -9.72 -1.57
N LEU A 92 -3.32 -10.62 -2.41
CA LEU A 92 -4.74 -10.66 -2.77
C LEU A 92 -5.60 -11.08 -1.58
N LEU A 93 -5.17 -12.07 -0.80
CA LEU A 93 -5.84 -12.48 0.44
C LEU A 93 -5.95 -11.30 1.42
N VAL A 94 -4.81 -10.67 1.74
CA VAL A 94 -4.77 -9.52 2.67
C VAL A 94 -5.62 -8.37 2.13
N PHE A 95 -5.48 -8.03 0.85
CA PHE A 95 -6.27 -6.97 0.20
C PHE A 95 -7.78 -7.22 0.32
N ASN A 96 -8.24 -8.43 -0.03
CA ASN A 96 -9.65 -8.77 0.02
C ASN A 96 -10.18 -8.76 1.45
N LYS A 97 -9.47 -9.35 2.40
CA LYS A 97 -9.89 -9.40 3.81
C LYS A 97 -9.95 -8.02 4.45
N PHE A 98 -8.96 -7.16 4.17
CA PHE A 98 -8.98 -5.78 4.64
C PHE A 98 -10.08 -4.95 3.97
N LYS A 99 -10.40 -5.21 2.70
CA LYS A 99 -11.51 -4.57 1.99
C LYS A 99 -12.87 -5.02 2.54
N GLU A 100 -13.08 -6.32 2.72
CA GLU A 100 -14.26 -6.93 3.35
C GLU A 100 -14.52 -6.37 4.75
N ALA A 101 -13.46 -6.22 5.55
CA ALA A 101 -13.54 -5.65 6.90
C ALA A 101 -13.69 -4.12 6.94
N GLY A 102 -13.68 -3.44 5.79
CA GLY A 102 -13.88 -1.99 5.67
C GLY A 102 -12.64 -1.13 5.97
N PHE A 103 -11.44 -1.71 6.01
CA PHE A 103 -10.18 -0.95 6.15
C PHE A 103 -9.71 -0.35 4.82
N ILE A 104 -10.04 -0.98 3.69
CA ILE A 104 -9.71 -0.48 2.35
C ILE A 104 -10.99 -0.02 1.65
N MET A 105 -11.09 1.30 1.42
CA MET A 105 -12.24 1.90 0.74
C MET A 105 -12.02 2.16 -0.76
N GLN A 106 -10.76 2.05 -1.24
CA GLN A 106 -10.47 2.31 -2.64
C GLN A 106 -11.03 1.23 -3.56
N THR A 107 -11.38 1.62 -4.79
CA THR A 107 -12.01 0.74 -5.79
C THR A 107 -11.03 0.14 -6.79
N ARG A 108 -9.77 0.60 -6.81
CA ARG A 108 -8.75 0.12 -7.74
C ARG A 108 -8.43 -1.35 -7.48
N HIS A 109 -8.07 -2.07 -8.55
CA HIS A 109 -7.56 -3.43 -8.44
C HIS A 109 -6.19 -3.44 -7.76
N LEU A 110 -5.84 -4.57 -7.15
CA LEU A 110 -4.51 -4.78 -6.60
C LEU A 110 -3.48 -4.83 -7.73
N MET A 111 -2.37 -4.11 -7.55
CA MET A 111 -1.24 -4.11 -8.47
C MET A 111 0.04 -4.09 -7.63
N LEU A 112 0.92 -5.08 -7.85
CA LEU A 112 2.19 -5.19 -7.14
C LEU A 112 3.29 -4.44 -7.87
N ARG A 113 4.04 -3.64 -7.12
CA ARG A 113 5.13 -2.80 -7.63
C ARG A 113 6.02 -2.32 -6.49
N CYS A 114 7.28 -2.08 -6.82
CA CYS A 114 8.25 -1.34 -6.04
C CYS A 114 8.48 0.03 -6.73
N ASN A 115 8.02 1.11 -6.08
CA ASN A 115 8.21 2.46 -6.63
C ASN A 115 9.65 2.92 -6.40
N LEU A 116 10.37 3.23 -7.48
CA LEU A 116 11.72 3.78 -7.43
C LEU A 116 11.68 5.31 -7.36
N VAL A 117 10.81 5.91 -8.17
CA VAL A 117 10.57 7.35 -8.21
C VAL A 117 9.08 7.61 -8.17
N ASN A 118 8.66 8.55 -7.32
CA ASN A 118 7.27 9.03 -7.29
C ASN A 118 7.25 10.54 -7.02
N SER A 119 7.00 11.32 -8.07
CA SER A 119 6.84 12.77 -7.99
C SER A 119 5.37 13.22 -8.00
N SER A 120 4.41 12.28 -8.00
CA SER A 120 2.99 12.62 -8.03
C SER A 120 2.51 13.33 -6.77
N LEU A 121 3.26 13.23 -5.67
CA LEU A 121 2.93 13.80 -4.37
C LEU A 121 3.66 15.13 -4.08
N THR A 122 4.54 15.59 -4.97
CA THR A 122 5.24 16.87 -4.79
C THR A 122 4.31 18.05 -5.02
N LYS A 123 4.58 19.19 -4.36
CA LYS A 123 3.88 20.45 -4.59
C LYS A 123 4.92 21.56 -4.89
N PRO A 124 4.97 22.09 -6.13
CA PRO A 124 4.17 21.70 -7.30
C PRO A 124 4.48 20.26 -7.76
N ARG A 125 3.52 19.64 -8.46
CA ARG A 125 3.73 18.32 -9.07
C ARG A 125 4.77 18.49 -10.19
N LYS A 126 5.86 17.73 -10.14
CA LYS A 126 6.95 17.86 -11.11
C LYS A 126 7.09 16.58 -11.93
N ALA A 127 6.84 16.66 -13.22
CA ALA A 127 7.09 15.55 -14.13
C ALA A 127 8.60 15.32 -14.30
N PHE A 128 8.99 14.11 -14.69
CA PHE A 128 10.35 13.77 -15.10
C PHE A 128 10.33 13.02 -16.43
N SER A 129 11.42 13.10 -17.18
CA SER A 129 11.61 12.30 -18.40
C SER A 129 12.18 10.93 -18.03
N ALA A 130 11.35 9.91 -18.18
CA ALA A 130 11.77 8.51 -18.08
C ALA A 130 12.72 8.13 -19.23
N THR A 131 12.54 8.72 -20.42
CA THR A 131 13.47 8.55 -21.55
C THR A 131 14.88 8.95 -21.15
N GLU A 132 15.05 10.13 -20.54
CA GLU A 132 16.36 10.59 -20.07
C GLU A 132 16.91 9.68 -18.96
N ILE A 133 16.07 9.22 -18.02
CA ILE A 133 16.50 8.27 -16.99
C ILE A 133 17.02 6.97 -17.63
N LEU A 134 16.25 6.35 -18.53
CA LEU A 134 16.64 5.10 -19.19
C LEU A 134 17.90 5.28 -20.03
N ARG A 135 18.04 6.41 -20.73
CA ARG A 135 19.24 6.77 -21.47
C ARG A 135 20.46 6.88 -20.57
N ARG A 136 20.33 7.52 -19.40
CA ARG A 136 21.41 7.63 -18.40
C ARG A 136 21.79 6.28 -17.80
N VAL A 137 20.81 5.41 -17.55
CA VAL A 137 21.07 4.05 -17.07
C VAL A 137 21.72 3.21 -18.18
N ALA A 138 21.38 3.42 -19.44
CA ALA A 138 22.02 2.73 -20.57
C ALA A 138 23.51 3.12 -20.72
N GLU A 139 23.90 4.33 -20.30
CA GLU A 139 25.32 4.75 -20.20
C GLU A 139 26.07 4.03 -19.05
N GLN A 140 25.35 3.48 -18.05
CA GLN A 140 25.88 2.81 -16.86
C GLN A 140 25.00 1.59 -16.51
N PRO A 141 24.97 0.57 -17.39
CA PRO A 141 23.99 -0.53 -17.33
C PRO A 141 24.08 -1.36 -16.04
N GLU A 142 25.22 -1.35 -15.37
CA GLU A 142 25.44 -2.00 -14.08
C GLU A 142 24.51 -1.49 -12.97
N ILE A 143 24.02 -0.25 -13.05
CA ILE A 143 23.03 0.32 -12.11
C ILE A 143 21.72 -0.46 -12.14
N ALA A 144 21.36 -1.01 -13.30
CA ALA A 144 20.17 -1.82 -13.51
C ALA A 144 20.47 -3.32 -13.50
N GLY A 145 21.63 -3.75 -13.01
CA GLY A 145 22.01 -5.16 -12.95
C GLY A 145 22.24 -5.82 -14.31
N ILE A 146 22.34 -5.03 -15.38
CA ILE A 146 22.56 -5.54 -16.73
C ILE A 146 24.05 -5.82 -16.90
N GLN A 147 24.39 -7.10 -17.09
CA GLN A 147 25.76 -7.48 -17.43
C GLN A 147 26.01 -7.29 -18.92
N THR A 148 27.05 -6.54 -19.24
CA THR A 148 27.49 -6.32 -20.62
C THR A 148 28.79 -7.08 -20.90
N THR A 149 28.91 -7.63 -22.11
CA THR A 149 30.20 -8.10 -22.63
C THR A 149 30.97 -6.95 -23.28
N GLU A 150 32.29 -7.10 -23.45
CA GLU A 150 33.10 -6.12 -24.18
C GLU A 150 32.47 -5.76 -25.55
N ASN A 151 32.29 -4.46 -25.81
CA ASN A 151 31.68 -3.86 -27.01
C ASN A 151 30.15 -3.97 -27.16
N GLN A 152 29.41 -4.40 -26.14
CA GLN A 152 27.95 -4.36 -26.21
C GLN A 152 27.42 -2.95 -25.88
N TYR A 153 26.71 -2.35 -26.83
CA TYR A 153 25.93 -1.14 -26.59
C TYR A 153 24.58 -1.50 -25.98
N VAL A 154 24.19 -0.82 -24.90
CA VAL A 154 22.89 -0.99 -24.25
C VAL A 154 21.99 0.16 -24.67
N THR A 155 20.77 -0.15 -25.08
CA THR A 155 19.74 0.84 -25.44
C THR A 155 18.81 1.13 -24.26
N PRO A 156 18.10 2.27 -24.26
CA PRO A 156 17.04 2.53 -23.28
C PRO A 156 15.96 1.43 -23.21
N GLU A 157 15.65 0.78 -24.34
CA GLU A 157 14.71 -0.33 -24.45
C GLU A 157 15.25 -1.60 -23.78
N ASP A 158 16.54 -1.87 -23.94
CA ASP A 158 17.23 -2.97 -23.22
C ASP A 158 17.19 -2.73 -21.71
N VAL A 159 17.37 -1.48 -21.27
CA VAL A 159 17.23 -1.11 -19.85
C VAL A 159 15.80 -1.32 -19.36
N ALA A 160 14.81 -0.83 -20.11
CA ALA A 160 13.41 -0.92 -19.70
C ALA A 160 12.94 -2.37 -19.51
N SER A 161 13.39 -3.28 -20.38
CA SER A 161 13.00 -4.69 -20.35
C SER A 161 13.92 -5.58 -19.53
N GLY A 162 15.23 -5.30 -19.53
CA GLY A 162 16.28 -6.14 -18.97
C GLY A 162 16.81 -5.72 -17.60
N ALA A 163 16.31 -4.62 -17.02
CA ALA A 163 16.70 -4.25 -15.65
C ALA A 163 16.40 -5.38 -14.66
N ASP A 164 17.38 -5.73 -13.83
CA ASP A 164 17.28 -6.73 -12.77
C ASP A 164 17.89 -6.14 -11.49
N PHE A 165 17.03 -5.82 -10.53
CA PHE A 165 17.44 -5.32 -9.21
C PHE A 165 17.65 -6.45 -8.20
N GLY A 166 17.58 -7.71 -8.63
CA GLY A 166 17.77 -8.90 -7.82
C GLY A 166 16.46 -9.48 -7.27
N THR A 167 16.62 -10.50 -6.43
CA THR A 167 15.53 -11.25 -5.80
C THR A 167 15.57 -11.06 -4.29
N TYR A 168 14.40 -10.80 -3.70
CA TYR A 168 14.27 -10.46 -2.29
C TYR A 168 13.29 -11.42 -1.59
N GLY A 169 13.77 -12.09 -0.55
CA GLY A 169 12.92 -12.88 0.32
C GLY A 169 12.03 -11.99 1.20
N VAL A 170 10.77 -12.38 1.38
CA VAL A 170 9.82 -11.69 2.26
C VAL A 170 9.67 -12.44 3.58
N ASP A 171 9.94 -11.76 4.69
CA ASP A 171 9.87 -12.33 6.03
C ASP A 171 8.79 -11.69 6.92
N GLN A 172 8.27 -10.52 6.55
CA GLN A 172 7.34 -9.76 7.38
C GLN A 172 6.31 -9.00 6.56
N ILE A 173 5.10 -8.85 7.12
CA ILE A 173 4.07 -7.94 6.63
C ILE A 173 3.83 -6.86 7.69
N HIS A 174 4.02 -5.60 7.31
CA HIS A 174 3.93 -4.45 8.21
C HIS A 174 2.68 -3.62 7.96
N LEU A 175 2.05 -3.14 9.04
CA LEU A 175 1.19 -1.96 8.99
C LEU A 175 2.04 -0.74 9.27
N ARG A 176 1.96 0.28 8.41
CA ARG A 176 2.79 1.48 8.53
C ARG A 176 1.97 2.76 8.40
N GLU A 177 2.39 3.79 9.12
CA GLU A 177 1.80 5.12 9.04
C GLU A 177 2.39 5.87 7.84
N MET A 178 1.53 6.26 6.89
CA MET A 178 1.95 7.08 5.75
C MET A 178 2.31 8.49 6.19
N ARG A 179 3.32 9.10 5.55
CA ARG A 179 3.80 10.47 5.82
C ARG A 179 4.37 10.68 7.24
N SER A 180 4.82 9.60 7.86
CA SER A 180 5.55 9.58 9.12
C SER A 180 6.84 8.78 8.88
N TRP A 181 7.99 9.24 9.38
CA TRP A 181 9.29 8.61 9.08
C TRP A 181 10.07 8.30 10.35
N ASP A 182 10.70 7.13 10.39
CA ASP A 182 11.66 6.76 11.43
C ASP A 182 13.07 7.29 11.14
N GLU A 183 14.02 6.96 12.02
CA GLU A 183 15.43 7.37 11.92
C GLU A 183 16.09 6.87 10.63
N GLU A 184 15.66 5.71 10.13
CA GLU A 184 16.14 5.06 8.91
C GLU A 184 15.41 5.51 7.64
N LYS A 185 14.57 6.55 7.74
CA LYS A 185 13.76 7.10 6.64
C LYS A 185 12.73 6.12 6.06
N ARG A 186 12.32 5.11 6.82
CA ARG A 186 11.21 4.23 6.49
C ARG A 186 9.92 4.79 7.07
N PHE A 187 8.76 4.36 6.58
CA PHE A 187 7.49 4.73 7.21
C PHE A 187 7.41 4.15 8.62
N VAL A 188 6.93 4.93 9.59
CA VAL A 188 6.79 4.47 10.98
C VAL A 188 5.94 3.20 11.04
N SER A 189 6.49 2.16 11.66
CA SER A 189 5.80 0.89 11.88
C SER A 189 4.73 1.03 12.96
N LEU A 190 3.54 0.53 12.66
CA LEU A 190 2.43 0.40 13.61
C LEU A 190 2.32 -1.03 14.16
N GLY A 191 3.07 -1.97 13.60
CA GLY A 191 3.05 -3.39 13.95
C GLY A 191 3.26 -4.27 12.72
N HIS A 192 3.53 -5.56 12.94
CA HIS A 192 3.80 -6.51 11.87
C HIS A 192 3.43 -7.94 12.27
N ILE A 193 3.41 -8.84 11.28
CA ILE A 193 3.44 -10.29 11.48
C ILE A 193 4.73 -10.88 10.87
N SER A 194 5.24 -11.95 11.48
CA SER A 194 6.36 -12.75 10.95
C SER A 194 5.85 -13.86 10.05
N LEU A 195 6.51 -14.03 8.90
CA LEU A 195 6.30 -15.11 7.93
C LEU A 195 7.38 -16.21 8.06
N LYS A 196 8.29 -16.06 9.03
CA LYS A 196 9.24 -17.08 9.50
C LYS A 196 8.90 -17.49 10.91
#